data_AF-A0A937KN33-F1
#
_entry.id   AF-A0A937KN33-F1
#
_cell.length_a   1.000
_cell.length_b   1.000
_cell.length_c   1.000
_cell.angle_alpha   90.00
_cell.angle_beta   90.00
_cell.angle_gamma   90.00
#
_symmetry.space_group_name_H-M   'P 1'
#
loop_
_entity.id
_entity.type
_entity.pdbx_description
1 polymer ?
#
loop_
_entity_poly.entity_id
_entity_poly.type
_entity_poly.pdbx_seq_one_letter_code
_entity_poly.pdbx_strand_id
1 'polypeptide(L)'
;MSLDISCPNCTTDEHLTGQRTEAVIVVTCSNCSLSWQRPAYPHCDRCGSTDVIAHPVPLIERSRGTQMSITAMHIETRCRVCDANELRERGSGHLPPSLS
;
A
#
# COMPACT_ATOMS: atom_id res chain seq x y z
N MET A 1 -8.73 3.97 -3.20
CA MET A 1 -7.45 3.51 -3.79
C MET A 1 -7.71 2.24 -4.57
N SER A 2 -7.83 2.35 -5.89
CA SER A 2 -7.81 1.19 -6.79
C SER A 2 -6.37 0.72 -6.91
N LEU A 3 -6.09 -0.53 -6.53
CA LEU A 3 -4.85 -1.16 -6.97
C LEU A 3 -5.01 -1.40 -8.46
N ASP A 4 -4.18 -0.72 -9.25
CA ASP A 4 -4.07 -0.98 -10.69
C ASP A 4 -3.57 -2.42 -10.84
N ILE A 5 -4.43 -3.31 -11.33
CA ILE A 5 -4.15 -4.74 -11.47
C ILE A 5 -4.33 -5.13 -12.93
N SER A 6 -3.25 -5.54 -13.57
CA SER A 6 -3.24 -5.97 -14.96
C SER A 6 -2.74 -7.41 -15.09
N CYS A 7 -3.19 -8.09 -16.14
CA CYS A 7 -2.69 -9.40 -16.49
C CYS A 7 -1.19 -9.31 -16.83
N PRO A 8 -0.30 -10.11 -16.18
CA PRO A 8 1.13 -10.12 -16.52
C PRO A 8 1.44 -10.45 -17.97
N ASN A 9 0.53 -11.16 -18.66
CA ASN A 9 0.72 -11.58 -20.05
C ASN A 9 0.00 -10.68 -21.06
N CYS A 10 -1.22 -10.24 -20.75
CA CYS A 10 -2.01 -9.40 -21.67
C CYS A 10 -1.83 -7.90 -21.43
N THR A 11 -1.27 -7.51 -20.28
CA THR A 11 -1.15 -6.10 -19.83
C THR A 11 -2.49 -5.34 -19.76
N THR A 12 -3.62 -6.04 -19.72
CA THR A 12 -4.98 -5.47 -19.56
C THR A 12 -5.65 -5.97 -18.28
N ASP A 13 -6.60 -5.21 -17.77
CA ASP A 13 -7.47 -5.53 -16.63
C ASP A 13 -8.87 -6.01 -17.03
N GLU A 14 -9.25 -5.82 -18.30
CA GLU A 14 -10.60 -6.06 -18.86
C GLU A 14 -11.11 -7.50 -18.71
N HIS A 15 -10.20 -8.47 -18.62
CA HIS A 15 -10.52 -9.90 -18.59
C HIS A 15 -10.15 -10.58 -17.27
N LEU A 16 -10.05 -9.82 -16.17
CA LEU A 16 -9.67 -10.35 -14.87
C LEU A 16 -10.88 -10.77 -14.04
N THR A 17 -10.80 -11.96 -13.48
CA THR A 17 -11.76 -12.49 -12.50
C THR A 17 -11.03 -12.79 -11.20
N GLY A 18 -11.61 -12.39 -10.07
CA GLY A 18 -11.03 -12.58 -8.75
C GLY A 18 -11.88 -13.52 -7.90
N GLN A 19 -11.28 -14.58 -7.36
CA GLN A 19 -11.89 -15.42 -6.34
C GLN A 19 -11.16 -15.22 -5.02
N ARG A 20 -11.89 -14.75 -4.01
CA ARG A 20 -11.33 -14.54 -2.67
C ARG A 20 -11.41 -15.82 -1.85
N THR A 21 -10.29 -16.16 -1.22
CA THR A 21 -10.16 -17.13 -0.12
C THR A 21 -9.70 -16.38 1.12
N GLU A 22 -9.71 -17.02 2.30
CA GLU A 22 -9.41 -16.34 3.58
C GLU A 22 -8.11 -15.53 3.57
N ALA A 23 -7.02 -16.06 3.01
CA ALA A 23 -5.72 -15.40 3.00
C ALA A 23 -5.32 -14.75 1.66
N VAL A 24 -5.91 -15.20 0.54
CA VAL A 24 -5.48 -14.85 -0.81
C VAL A 24 -6.66 -14.54 -1.73
N ILE A 25 -6.42 -13.72 -2.75
CA ILE A 25 -7.30 -13.56 -3.90
C ILE A 25 -6.59 -14.25 -5.07
N VAL A 26 -7.24 -15.27 -5.62
CA VAL A 26 -6.82 -15.91 -6.87
C VAL A 26 -7.38 -15.06 -8.01
N VAL A 27 -6.49 -14.50 -8.84
CA VAL A 27 -6.85 -13.71 -10.01
C VAL A 27 -6.61 -14.55 -11.24
N THR A 28 -7.61 -14.65 -12.10
CA THR A 28 -7.56 -15.44 -13.33
C THR A 28 -7.93 -14.55 -14.51
N CYS A 29 -7.06 -14.51 -15.52
CA CYS A 29 -7.34 -13.84 -16.80
C CYS A 29 -8.11 -14.79 -17.71
N SER A 30 -9.34 -14.44 -18.09
CA SER A 30 -10.15 -15.26 -19.01
C SER A 30 -9.64 -15.26 -20.45
N ASN A 31 -8.84 -14.26 -20.85
CA ASN A 31 -8.28 -14.17 -22.20
C ASN A 31 -7.11 -15.13 -22.43
N CYS A 32 -6.13 -15.18 -21.51
CA CYS A 32 -4.95 -16.04 -21.64
C CYS A 32 -4.91 -17.22 -20.66
N SER A 33 -5.93 -17.39 -19.83
CA SER A 33 -6.05 -18.43 -18.79
C SER A 33 -4.97 -18.42 -17.71
N LEU A 34 -4.13 -17.38 -17.65
CA LEU A 34 -3.15 -17.22 -16.58
C LEU A 34 -3.87 -16.98 -15.24
N SER A 35 -3.47 -17.74 -14.22
CA SER A 35 -3.93 -17.55 -12.84
C SER A 35 -2.75 -17.24 -11.93
N TRP A 36 -2.91 -16.26 -11.05
CA TRP A 36 -1.92 -15.90 -10.04
C TRP A 36 -2.58 -15.52 -8.72
N GLN A 37 -1.82 -15.67 -7.63
CA GLN A 37 -2.28 -15.34 -6.30
C GLN A 37 -1.81 -13.95 -5.92
N ARG A 38 -2.68 -13.20 -5.24
CA ARG A 38 -2.31 -12.02 -4.47
C ARG A 38 -2.82 -12.15 -3.03
N PRO A 39 -2.17 -11.51 -2.06
CA PRO A 39 -2.69 -11.44 -0.69
C PRO A 39 -4.08 -10.78 -0.66
N ALA A 40 -4.99 -11.34 0.16
CA ALA A 40 -6.32 -10.76 0.37
C ALA A 40 -6.29 -9.55 1.31
N TYR A 41 -5.23 -9.43 2.11
CA TYR A 41 -4.99 -8.35 3.03
C TYR A 41 -3.56 -7.84 2.83
N PRO A 42 -3.31 -6.54 3.07
CA PRO A 42 -1.95 -6.04 3.10
C PRO A 42 -1.17 -6.80 4.18
N HIS A 43 0.06 -7.19 3.85
CA HIS A 43 0.96 -7.91 4.74
C HIS A 43 2.35 -7.32 4.55
N CYS A 44 3.22 -7.51 5.53
CA CYS A 44 4.59 -7.04 5.44
C CYS A 44 5.42 -7.99 4.57
N ASP A 45 5.99 -7.49 3.47
CA ASP A 45 6.86 -8.29 2.60
C ASP A 45 8.15 -8.75 3.31
N ARG A 46 8.52 -8.13 4.46
CA ARG A 46 9.70 -8.52 5.24
C ARG A 46 9.45 -9.65 6.23
N CYS A 47 8.31 -9.67 6.92
CA CYS A 47 8.05 -10.62 8.01
C CYS A 47 6.75 -11.42 7.87
N GLY A 48 5.94 -11.15 6.84
CA GLY A 48 4.65 -11.80 6.62
C GLY A 48 3.53 -11.36 7.54
N SER A 49 3.79 -10.48 8.52
CA SER A 49 2.77 -10.01 9.46
C SER A 49 1.66 -9.23 8.75
N THR A 50 0.42 -9.48 9.14
CA THR A 50 -0.76 -8.70 8.74
C THR A 50 -0.95 -7.43 9.59
N ASP A 51 -0.12 -7.22 10.61
CA ASP A 51 -0.11 -6.01 11.42
C ASP A 51 0.62 -4.86 10.70
N VAL A 52 -0.05 -4.38 9.67
CA VAL A 52 0.38 -3.26 8.83
C VAL A 52 -0.62 -2.10 8.93
N ILE A 53 -0.10 -0.88 8.93
CA ILE A 53 -0.89 0.34 9.09
C ILE A 53 -0.64 1.32 7.94
N ALA A 54 -1.67 2.08 7.61
CA ALA A 54 -1.53 3.27 6.78
C ALA A 54 -0.76 4.34 7.58
N HIS A 55 0.33 4.82 6.99
CA HIS A 55 1.22 5.81 7.58
C HIS A 55 1.31 7.03 6.66
N PRO A 56 0.74 8.18 7.06
CA PRO A 56 0.81 9.41 6.29
C PRO A 56 2.23 9.99 6.31
N VAL A 57 2.77 10.26 5.13
CA VAL A 57 4.12 10.80 4.94
C VAL A 57 4.03 12.13 4.19
N PRO A 58 4.66 13.21 4.71
CA PRO A 58 4.74 14.47 4.00
C PRO A 58 5.79 14.39 2.89
N LEU A 59 5.42 14.82 1.69
CA LEU A 59 6.36 15.16 0.64
C LEU A 59 6.84 16.58 0.88
N ILE A 60 8.15 16.75 1.04
CA ILE A 60 8.77 18.02 1.38
C ILE A 60 9.63 18.48 0.22
N GLU A 61 9.33 19.66 -0.31
CA GLU A 61 10.17 20.30 -1.32
C GLU A 61 11.03 21.38 -0.66
N ARG A 62 12.29 21.45 -1.09
CA ARG A 62 13.24 22.49 -0.63
C ARG A 62 13.17 23.65 -1.62
N SER A 63 12.70 24.80 -1.17
CA SER A 63 12.79 26.04 -1.95
C SER A 63 14.23 26.59 -1.89
N ARG A 64 14.54 27.61 -2.71
CA ARG A 64 15.85 28.29 -2.65
C ARG A 64 16.02 28.98 -1.29
N GLY A 65 16.76 28.36 -0.37
CA GLY A 65 16.99 28.81 1.00
C GLY A 65 17.11 27.65 2.01
N THR A 66 16.91 27.92 3.30
CA THR A 66 16.85 26.90 4.37
C THR A 66 15.42 26.46 4.72
N GLN A 67 14.41 26.98 4.02
CA GLN A 67 13.01 26.70 4.30
C GLN A 67 12.56 25.37 3.66
N MET A 68 11.86 24.56 4.46
CA MET A 68 11.21 23.32 4.02
C MET A 68 9.70 23.55 3.99
N SER A 69 9.06 23.27 2.86
CA SER A 69 7.61 23.37 2.70
C SER A 69 7.02 22.00 2.37
N ILE A 70 5.97 21.59 3.08
CA ILE A 70 5.19 20.40 2.74
C ILE A 70 4.40 20.72 1.48
N THR A 71 4.63 19.97 0.41
CA THR A 71 3.96 20.16 -0.88
C THR A 71 2.83 19.16 -1.10
N ALA A 72 2.93 17.98 -0.50
CA ALA A 72 1.87 16.97 -0.54
C ALA A 72 1.92 16.04 0.69
N MET A 73 0.87 15.25 0.85
CA MET A 73 0.81 14.13 1.79
C MET A 73 0.46 12.87 1.01
N HIS A 74 1.20 11.78 1.20
CA HIS A 74 0.85 10.47 0.65
C HIS A 74 0.74 9.43 1.77
N ILE A 75 0.07 8.33 1.48
CA ILE A 75 -0.11 7.23 2.43
C ILE A 75 0.83 6.10 2.04
N GLU A 76 1.67 5.69 2.98
CA GLU A 76 2.52 4.49 2.87
C GLU A 76 1.99 3.37 3.77
N THR A 77 2.31 2.13 3.46
CA THR A 77 2.01 1.01 4.36
C THR A 77 3.25 0.70 5.21
N ARG A 78 3.11 0.65 6.53
CA ARG A 78 4.20 0.35 7.48
C ARG A 78 3.86 -0.84 8.36
N CYS A 79 4.83 -1.68 8.67
CA CYS A 79 4.63 -2.84 9.53
C CYS A 79 4.95 -2.50 10.98
N ARG A 80 4.03 -2.76 11.91
CA ARG A 80 4.27 -2.48 13.34
C ARG A 80 5.39 -3.31 13.95
N VAL A 81 5.72 -4.45 13.34
CA VAL A 81 6.79 -5.34 13.79
C VAL A 81 8.15 -4.88 13.27
N CYS A 82 8.26 -4.63 11.96
CA CYS A 82 9.54 -4.28 11.34
C CYS A 82 9.92 -2.80 11.49
N ASP A 83 8.94 -1.90 11.50
CA ASP A 83 9.13 -0.44 11.60
C ASP A 83 8.85 0.06 13.03
N ALA A 84 8.98 -0.84 14.03
CA ALA A 84 8.58 -0.56 15.40
C ALA A 84 9.30 0.66 16.00
N ASN A 85 10.58 0.86 15.67
CA ASN A 85 11.36 1.97 16.19
C ASN A 85 10.94 3.29 15.54
N GLU A 86 10.83 3.31 14.22
CA GLU A 86 10.45 4.49 13.44
C GLU A 86 9.02 4.95 13.76
N LEU A 87 8.10 4.00 13.98
CA LEU A 87 6.72 4.29 14.36
C LEU A 87 6.62 4.82 15.80
N ARG A 88 7.52 4.41 16.71
CA ARG A 88 7.57 4.95 18.08
C ARG A 88 8.10 6.38 18.11
N GLU A 89 9.13 6.67 17.33
CA GLU A 89 9.72 8.01 17.23
C GLU A 89 8.74 9.05 16.67
N ARG A 90 7.77 8.62 15.86
CA ARG A 90 6.76 9.48 15.21
C ARG A 90 5.36 9.38 15.82
N GLY A 91 5.19 8.70 16.95
CA GLY A 91 3.90 8.44 17.60
C GLY A 91 3.13 9.67 18.12
N SER A 92 3.64 10.89 17.93
CA SER A 92 3.05 12.16 18.38
C SER A 92 2.64 13.11 17.23
N GLY A 93 2.61 12.63 15.99
CA GLY A 93 2.09 13.40 14.86
C GLY A 93 0.57 13.37 14.79
N HIS A 94 -0.11 14.40 15.32
CA HIS A 94 -1.55 14.61 15.13
C HIS A 94 -1.92 14.58 13.64
N LEU A 95 -2.74 13.60 13.22
CA LEU A 95 -3.50 13.73 11.98
C LEU A 95 -4.73 14.62 12.23
N PRO A 96 -5.07 15.55 11.32
CA PRO A 96 -6.33 16.26 11.41
C PRO A 96 -7.52 15.29 11.25
N PRO A 97 -8.61 15.48 12.00
CA PRO A 97 -9.71 14.53 12.17
C PRO A 97 -10.61 14.31 10.94
N SER A 98 -10.26 14.82 9.76
CA SER A 98 -11.13 14.77 8.57
C SER A 98 -10.91 13.55 7.66
N LEU A 99 -10.25 12.50 8.13
CA LEU A 99 -9.97 11.27 7.34
C LEU A 99 -10.27 9.96 8.10
N SER A 100 -11.13 10.00 9.13
CA SER A 100 -11.65 8.81 9.82
C SER A 100 -13.01 8.38 9.30
#